data_AF-A0A964VWF7-F1
#
_entry.id   AF-A0A964VWF7-F1
#
_cell.length_a   1.000
_cell.length_b   1.000
_cell.length_c   1.000
_cell.angle_alpha   90.00
_cell.angle_beta   90.00
_cell.angle_gamma   90.00
#
_symmetry.space_group_name_H-M   'P 1'
#
loop_
_entity.id
_entity.type
_entity.pdbx_description
1 polymer ?
#
loop_
_entity_poly.entity_id
_entity_poly.type
_entity_poly.pdbx_seq_one_letter_code
_entity_poly.pdbx_strand_id
1 'polypeptide(L)'
;MKVRDFSQIEQTLTKIRNIMMVNHRGIEDFAFRTFEDLSADIDRFVKNARMSGGLIAGISLFVGGIGIMNIMLASISERIREIGIRKAVGAGGLDIFVQILVESTVIAVVGGVLGLAFSRFVVLGITWVAPTGNDPVITSGAMALSFGFAVVVGLVAGIFPAVKAARMDVIQSLRYD
;
A
#
# COMPACT_ATOMS: atom_id res chain seq x y z
N MET A 1 37.47 -21.08 -3.10
CA MET A 1 38.13 -21.06 -4.44
C MET A 1 37.34 -20.09 -5.32
N LYS A 2 37.99 -19.10 -5.96
CA LYS A 2 37.28 -18.16 -6.85
C LYS A 2 37.27 -18.75 -8.27
N VAL A 3 36.09 -19.04 -8.81
CA VAL A 3 35.93 -19.51 -10.19
C VAL A 3 35.77 -18.28 -11.09
N ARG A 4 36.60 -18.15 -12.12
CA ARG A 4 36.62 -16.98 -13.03
C ARG A 4 35.61 -17.07 -14.17
N ASP A 5 35.02 -18.25 -14.40
CA ASP A 5 34.19 -18.54 -15.57
C ASP A 5 32.88 -19.24 -15.14
N PHE A 6 31.75 -18.57 -15.37
CA PHE A 6 30.42 -19.03 -14.91
C PHE A 6 29.99 -20.35 -15.59
N SER A 7 30.48 -20.61 -16.80
CA SER A 7 30.18 -21.80 -17.60
C SER A 7 30.72 -23.12 -17.01
N GLN A 8 31.71 -23.04 -16.10
CA GLN A 8 32.37 -24.21 -15.51
C GLN A 8 32.01 -24.45 -14.04
N ILE A 9 31.08 -23.67 -13.47
CA ILE A 9 30.73 -23.74 -12.05
C ILE A 9 30.16 -25.12 -11.70
N GLU A 10 29.20 -25.64 -12.46
CA GLU A 10 28.61 -26.96 -12.18
C GLU A 10 29.66 -28.08 -12.25
N GLN A 11 30.48 -28.10 -13.30
CA GLN A 11 31.54 -29.10 -13.46
C GLN A 11 32.59 -29.01 -12.34
N THR A 12 32.90 -27.79 -11.89
CA THR A 12 33.84 -27.55 -10.79
C THR A 12 33.24 -28.00 -9.46
N LEU A 13 31.95 -27.76 -9.22
CA LEU A 13 31.25 -28.23 -8.03
C LEU A 13 31.18 -29.75 -7.96
N THR A 14 30.95 -30.45 -9.09
CA THR A 14 31.00 -31.92 -9.14
C THR A 14 32.40 -32.45 -8.83
N LYS A 15 33.46 -31.82 -9.37
CA LYS A 15 34.84 -32.19 -9.06
C LYS A 15 35.18 -31.98 -7.59
N ILE A 16 34.78 -30.84 -7.01
CA ILE A 16 35.01 -30.55 -5.59
C ILE A 16 34.20 -31.51 -4.71
N ARG A 17 32.96 -31.84 -5.07
CA ARG A 17 32.14 -32.85 -4.38
C ARG A 17 32.85 -34.19 -4.31
N ASN A 18 33.39 -34.67 -5.43
CA ASN A 18 34.09 -35.95 -5.47
C ASN A 18 35.36 -35.94 -4.59
N ILE A 19 36.11 -34.84 -4.55
CA ILE A 19 37.29 -34.70 -3.68
C ILE A 19 36.87 -34.68 -2.20
N MET A 20 35.81 -33.93 -1.86
CA MET A 20 35.29 -33.86 -0.49
C MET A 20 34.73 -35.20 -0.03
N MET A 21 34.03 -35.95 -0.89
CA MET A 21 33.55 -37.31 -0.57
C MET A 21 34.70 -38.26 -0.21
N VAL A 22 35.82 -38.20 -0.93
CA VAL A 22 37.00 -39.03 -0.63
C VAL A 22 37.65 -38.59 0.69
N ASN A 23 37.78 -37.29 0.93
CA ASN A 23 38.37 -36.77 2.17
C ASN A 23 37.49 -37.01 3.41
N HIS A 24 36.17 -37.00 3.25
CA HIS A 24 35.20 -37.18 4.33
C HIS A 24 34.70 -38.63 4.46
N ARG A 25 35.47 -39.61 3.94
CA ARG A 25 35.19 -41.05 4.06
C ARG A 25 33.80 -41.46 3.56
N GLY A 26 33.28 -40.76 2.55
CA GLY A 26 31.97 -41.02 1.94
C GLY A 26 30.77 -40.47 2.72
N ILE A 27 30.99 -39.66 3.76
CA ILE A 27 29.91 -38.99 4.50
C ILE A 27 29.67 -37.61 3.87
N GLU A 28 28.42 -37.32 3.48
CA GLU A 28 28.03 -35.98 2.98
C GLU A 28 27.75 -35.03 4.15
N ASP A 29 28.80 -34.53 4.79
CA ASP A 29 28.75 -33.54 5.89
C ASP A 29 29.10 -32.10 5.43
N PHE A 30 29.22 -31.87 4.12
CA PHE A 30 29.57 -30.57 3.53
C PHE A 30 28.47 -30.05 2.59
N ALA A 31 28.30 -28.73 2.55
CA ALA A 31 27.39 -28.05 1.64
C ALA A 31 28.15 -27.01 0.82
N PHE A 32 27.85 -26.94 -0.48
CA PHE A 32 28.35 -25.87 -1.32
C PHE A 32 27.38 -24.71 -1.27
N ARG A 33 27.91 -23.50 -1.01
CA ARG A 33 27.18 -22.26 -1.21
C ARG A 33 27.87 -21.50 -2.32
N THR A 34 27.12 -21.25 -3.38
CA THR A 34 27.55 -20.39 -4.47
C THR A 34 27.12 -18.95 -4.21
N PHE A 35 27.66 -18.01 -4.99
CA PHE A 35 27.17 -16.64 -4.96
C PHE A 35 25.72 -16.54 -5.47
N GLU A 36 25.31 -17.46 -6.35
CA GLU A 36 23.94 -17.54 -6.86
C GLU A 36 22.94 -17.97 -5.77
N ASP A 37 23.32 -18.94 -4.92
CA ASP A 37 22.50 -19.34 -3.76
C ASP A 37 22.31 -18.16 -2.80
N LEU A 38 23.38 -17.40 -2.51
CA LEU A 38 23.31 -16.23 -1.63
C LEU A 38 22.44 -15.11 -2.23
N SER A 39 22.57 -14.85 -3.54
CA SER A 39 21.73 -13.86 -4.23
C SER A 39 20.26 -14.28 -4.21
N ALA A 40 19.97 -15.56 -4.47
CA ALA A 40 18.62 -16.09 -4.45
C ALA A 40 17.98 -16.00 -3.05
N ASP A 41 18.73 -16.26 -2.00
CA ASP A 41 18.26 -16.11 -0.61
C ASP A 41 17.95 -14.64 -0.27
N ILE A 42 18.80 -13.70 -0.69
CA ILE A 42 18.56 -12.25 -0.52
C ILE A 42 17.30 -11.83 -1.29
N ASP A 43 17.15 -12.25 -2.55
CA ASP A 43 15.98 -11.90 -3.37
C ASP A 43 14.68 -12.47 -2.78
N ARG A 44 14.71 -13.70 -2.27
CA ARG A 44 13.58 -14.30 -1.56
C ARG A 44 13.23 -13.51 -0.31
N PHE A 45 14.22 -13.12 0.49
CA PHE A 45 14.01 -12.32 1.69
C PHE A 45 13.40 -10.95 1.35
N VAL A 46 13.97 -10.24 0.37
CA VAL A 46 13.47 -8.94 -0.11
C VAL A 46 12.05 -9.07 -0.66
N LYS A 47 11.75 -10.12 -1.44
CA LYS A 47 10.41 -10.38 -1.98
C LYS A 47 9.39 -10.61 -0.86
N ASN A 48 9.74 -11.41 0.15
CA ASN A 48 8.87 -11.68 1.29
C ASN A 48 8.63 -10.41 2.12
N ALA A 49 9.67 -9.60 2.36
CA ALA A 49 9.55 -8.33 3.06
C ALA A 49 8.68 -7.33 2.29
N ARG A 50 8.81 -7.26 0.95
CA ARG A 50 7.93 -6.44 0.11
C ARG A 50 6.48 -6.91 0.18
N MET A 51 6.25 -8.23 0.19
CA MET A 51 4.90 -8.80 0.26
C MET A 51 4.24 -8.52 1.62
N SER A 52 4.93 -8.75 2.73
CA SER A 52 4.40 -8.47 4.07
C SER A 52 4.16 -6.96 4.27
N GLY A 53 5.09 -6.12 3.82
CA GLY A 53 4.92 -4.66 3.83
C GLY A 53 3.72 -4.20 3.02
N GLY A 54 3.50 -4.79 1.84
CA GLY A 54 2.32 -4.53 1.01
C GLY A 54 1.01 -4.91 1.69
N LEU A 55 0.97 -6.05 2.40
CA LEU A 55 -0.21 -6.46 3.18
C LEU A 55 -0.51 -5.49 4.32
N ILE A 56 0.51 -5.10 5.08
CA ILE A 56 0.36 -4.12 6.17
C ILE A 56 -0.14 -2.77 5.63
N ALA A 57 0.43 -2.31 4.51
CA ALA A 57 -0.04 -1.10 3.84
C ALA A 57 -1.51 -1.21 3.39
N GLY A 58 -1.90 -2.36 2.83
CA GLY A 58 -3.29 -2.62 2.43
C GLY A 58 -4.28 -2.58 3.59
N ILE A 59 -3.95 -3.23 4.72
CA ILE A 59 -4.76 -3.19 5.94
C ILE A 59 -4.84 -1.75 6.48
N SER A 60 -3.72 -1.03 6.48
CA SER A 60 -3.66 0.36 6.97
C SER A 60 -4.56 1.27 6.14
N LEU A 61 -4.57 1.08 4.82
CA LEU A 61 -5.44 1.84 3.93
C LEU A 61 -6.91 1.47 4.12
N PHE A 62 -7.22 0.19 4.36
CA PHE A 62 -8.58 -0.25 4.67
C PHE A 62 -9.12 0.40 5.95
N VAL A 63 -8.32 0.40 7.03
CA VAL A 63 -8.68 1.08 8.29
C VAL A 63 -8.81 2.60 8.07
N GLY A 64 -7.93 3.20 7.27
CA GLY A 64 -8.04 4.60 6.86
C GLY A 64 -9.35 4.89 6.11
N GLY A 65 -9.77 4.01 5.21
CA GLY A 65 -11.05 4.09 4.50
C GLY A 65 -12.25 4.03 5.43
N ILE A 66 -12.23 3.16 6.46
CA ILE A 66 -13.25 3.15 7.51
C ILE A 66 -13.28 4.49 8.26
N GLY A 67 -12.12 5.06 8.55
CA GLY A 67 -11.99 6.38 9.17
C GLY A 67 -12.66 7.48 8.33
N ILE A 68 -12.39 7.52 7.01
CA ILE A 68 -13.03 8.45 6.08
C ILE A 68 -14.56 8.25 6.12
N MET A 69 -15.02 7.01 6.02
CA MET A 69 -16.46 6.70 6.06
C MET A 69 -17.11 7.22 7.36
N ASN A 70 -16.49 7.00 8.52
CA ASN A 70 -17.02 7.45 9.80
C ASN A 70 -17.09 8.97 9.90
N ILE A 71 -16.04 9.67 9.50
CA ILE A 71 -16.02 11.14 9.47
C ILE A 71 -17.11 11.66 8.52
N MET A 72 -17.27 11.04 7.35
CA MET A 72 -18.32 11.42 6.41
C MET A 72 -19.72 11.19 6.98
N LEU A 73 -19.97 10.06 7.65
CA LEU A 73 -21.26 9.79 8.30
C LEU A 73 -21.57 10.78 9.44
N ALA A 74 -20.57 11.14 10.23
CA ALA A 74 -20.72 12.14 11.29
C ALA A 74 -21.02 13.52 10.67
N SER A 75 -20.23 13.94 9.67
CA SER A 75 -20.45 15.21 8.97
C SER A 75 -21.83 15.29 8.33
N ILE A 76 -22.34 14.20 7.73
CA ILE A 76 -23.70 14.18 7.15
C ILE A 76 -24.73 14.43 8.25
N SER A 77 -24.54 13.85 9.43
CA SER A 77 -25.43 14.03 10.57
C SER A 77 -25.48 15.48 11.07
N GLU A 78 -24.33 16.18 11.06
CA GLU A 78 -24.24 17.59 11.49
C GLU A 78 -24.93 18.56 10.53
N ARG A 79 -24.86 18.31 9.21
CA ARG A 79 -25.50 19.12 8.16
C ARG A 79 -26.76 18.49 7.58
N ILE A 80 -27.47 17.64 8.34
CA ILE A 80 -28.74 16.99 7.89
C ILE A 80 -29.72 18.03 7.36
N ARG A 81 -29.91 19.13 8.11
CA ARG A 81 -30.87 20.18 7.76
C ARG A 81 -30.50 20.90 6.47
N GLU A 82 -29.21 21.15 6.23
CA GLU A 82 -28.74 21.77 5.00
C GLU A 82 -29.01 20.89 3.77
N ILE A 83 -28.73 19.59 3.88
CA ILE A 83 -29.01 18.61 2.81
C ILE A 83 -30.52 18.51 2.55
N GLY A 84 -31.32 18.53 3.62
CA GLY A 84 -32.78 18.58 3.57
C GLY A 84 -33.33 19.77 2.80
N ILE A 85 -32.83 20.98 3.11
CA ILE A 85 -33.22 22.22 2.42
C ILE A 85 -32.83 22.15 0.93
N ARG A 86 -31.64 21.65 0.58
CA ARG A 86 -31.25 21.49 -0.83
C ARG A 86 -32.19 20.57 -1.61
N LYS A 87 -32.58 19.44 -1.01
CA LYS A 87 -33.56 18.53 -1.63
C LYS A 87 -34.96 19.14 -1.73
N ALA A 88 -35.40 19.91 -0.73
CA ALA A 88 -36.70 20.58 -0.75
C ALA A 88 -36.81 21.61 -1.88
N VAL A 89 -35.70 22.26 -2.23
CA VAL A 89 -35.60 23.23 -3.34
C VAL A 89 -35.47 22.53 -4.71
N GLY A 90 -35.36 21.21 -4.74
CA GLY A 90 -35.40 20.40 -5.98
C GLY A 90 -34.10 19.67 -6.34
N ALA A 91 -33.08 19.66 -5.46
CA ALA A 91 -31.88 18.86 -5.72
C ALA A 91 -32.22 17.36 -5.76
N GLY A 92 -31.78 16.67 -6.82
CA GLY A 92 -32.00 15.25 -6.99
C GLY A 92 -31.15 14.43 -6.01
N GLY A 93 -31.57 13.17 -5.75
CA GLY A 93 -30.76 12.24 -4.96
C GLY A 93 -29.37 11.99 -5.58
N LEU A 94 -29.28 12.02 -6.91
CA LEU A 94 -28.02 11.91 -7.65
C LEU A 94 -27.10 13.12 -7.42
N ASP A 95 -27.64 14.33 -7.31
CA ASP A 95 -26.82 15.53 -7.07
C ASP A 95 -26.13 15.45 -5.70
N ILE A 96 -26.89 15.04 -4.68
CA ILE A 96 -26.36 14.82 -3.33
C ILE A 96 -25.35 13.66 -3.31
N PHE A 97 -25.64 12.57 -4.04
CA PHE A 97 -24.73 11.44 -4.14
C PHE A 97 -23.37 11.86 -4.72
N VAL A 98 -23.38 12.57 -5.86
CA VAL A 98 -22.16 13.04 -6.53
C VAL A 98 -21.42 14.04 -5.65
N GLN A 99 -22.12 14.97 -4.99
CA GLN A 99 -21.49 15.94 -4.09
C GLN A 99 -20.68 15.25 -2.98
N ILE A 100 -21.28 14.28 -2.28
CA ILE A 100 -20.62 13.57 -1.18
C ILE A 100 -19.49 12.67 -1.69
N LEU A 101 -19.69 12.03 -2.84
CA LEU A 101 -18.65 11.21 -3.45
C LEU A 101 -17.43 12.06 -3.83
N VAL A 102 -17.64 13.25 -4.40
CA VAL A 102 -16.56 14.20 -4.70
C VAL A 102 -15.88 14.66 -3.41
N GLU A 103 -16.61 14.98 -2.35
CA GLU A 103 -16.02 15.37 -1.06
C GLU A 103 -15.09 14.29 -0.49
N SER A 104 -15.55 13.02 -0.47
CA SER A 104 -14.72 11.89 -0.03
C SER A 104 -13.49 11.67 -0.92
N THR A 105 -13.63 11.87 -2.23
CA THR A 105 -12.54 11.74 -3.19
C THR A 105 -11.52 12.85 -3.01
N VAL A 106 -11.96 14.09 -2.77
CA VAL A 106 -11.09 15.23 -2.49
C VAL A 106 -10.28 14.99 -1.21
N ILE A 107 -10.92 14.48 -0.14
CA ILE A 107 -10.23 14.11 1.10
C ILE A 107 -9.14 13.06 0.81
N ALA A 108 -9.45 12.03 0.02
CA ALA A 108 -8.49 10.99 -0.34
C ALA A 108 -7.36 11.50 -1.24
N VAL A 109 -7.64 12.38 -2.20
CA VAL A 109 -6.63 13.01 -3.06
C VAL A 109 -5.69 13.88 -2.24
N VAL A 110 -6.23 14.75 -1.38
CA VAL A 110 -5.43 15.62 -0.51
C VAL A 110 -4.58 14.77 0.44
N GLY A 111 -5.19 13.78 1.11
CA GLY A 111 -4.47 12.83 1.95
C GLY A 111 -3.39 12.05 1.21
N GLY A 112 -3.66 11.63 -0.03
CA GLY A 112 -2.71 10.93 -0.89
C GLY A 112 -1.52 11.80 -1.28
N VAL A 113 -1.75 13.05 -1.69
CA VAL A 113 -0.66 14.01 -2.00
C VAL A 113 0.18 14.30 -0.75
N LEU A 114 -0.46 14.55 0.39
CA LEU A 114 0.23 14.78 1.66
C LEU A 114 1.03 13.54 2.09
N GLY A 115 0.46 12.34 1.91
CA GLY A 115 1.14 11.07 2.18
C GLY A 115 2.37 10.86 1.29
N LEU A 116 2.28 11.17 -0.01
CA LEU A 116 3.42 11.12 -0.92
C LEU A 116 4.52 12.11 -0.51
N ALA A 117 4.16 13.35 -0.19
CA ALA A 117 5.11 14.35 0.30
C ALA A 117 5.78 13.87 1.60
N PHE A 118 4.98 13.39 2.55
CA PHE A 118 5.45 12.86 3.82
C PHE A 118 6.39 11.67 3.65
N SER A 119 6.09 10.76 2.71
CA SER A 119 6.95 9.61 2.41
C SER A 119 8.36 10.04 1.98
N ARG A 120 8.48 11.14 1.22
CA ARG A 120 9.78 11.67 0.80
C ARG A 120 10.57 12.22 1.99
N PHE A 121 9.90 12.93 2.89
CA PHE A 121 10.52 13.43 4.13
C PHE A 121 11.03 12.28 5.01
N VAL A 122 10.24 11.21 5.15
CA VAL A 122 10.64 10.03 5.93
C VAL A 122 11.87 9.37 5.32
N VAL A 123 11.91 9.17 4.00
CA VAL A 123 13.08 8.58 3.33
C VAL A 123 14.33 9.44 3.54
N LEU A 124 14.22 10.77 3.40
CA LEU A 124 15.34 11.67 3.64
C LEU A 124 15.83 11.61 5.11
N GLY A 125 14.90 11.53 6.06
CA GLY A 125 15.23 11.37 7.48
C GLY A 125 15.98 10.07 7.77
N ILE A 126 15.54 8.95 7.17
CA ILE A 126 16.23 7.66 7.31
C ILE A 126 17.65 7.72 6.74
N THR A 127 17.82 8.31 5.55
CA THR A 127 19.15 8.44 4.93
C THR A 127 20.10 9.30 5.76
N TRP A 128 19.58 10.27 6.49
CA TRP A 128 20.39 11.13 7.36
C TRP A 128 20.85 10.42 8.64
N VAL A 129 19.98 9.58 9.23
CA VAL A 129 20.28 8.85 10.49
C VAL A 129 21.13 7.60 10.23
N ALA A 130 20.93 6.91 9.11
CA ALA A 130 21.58 5.63 8.82
C ALA A 130 22.12 5.57 7.37
N PRO A 131 23.26 6.22 7.08
CA PRO A 131 23.91 6.18 5.76
C PRO A 131 24.55 4.81 5.53
N THR A 132 23.73 3.84 5.13
CA THR A 132 24.13 2.43 4.93
C THR A 132 24.48 2.11 3.47
N GLY A 133 24.38 3.09 2.57
CA GLY A 133 24.63 2.92 1.13
C GLY A 133 23.53 2.13 0.39
N ASN A 134 22.45 1.77 1.09
CA ASN A 134 21.28 1.07 0.52
C ASN A 134 20.03 1.95 0.67
N ASP A 135 20.06 3.11 0.02
CA ASP A 135 19.01 4.12 0.18
C ASP A 135 17.67 3.62 -0.40
N PRO A 136 16.54 3.86 0.28
CA PRO A 136 15.23 3.50 -0.23
C PRO A 136 14.95 4.20 -1.57
N VAL A 137 14.87 3.42 -2.65
CA VAL A 137 14.58 3.93 -3.99
C VAL A 137 13.08 4.13 -4.14
N ILE A 138 12.65 5.38 -4.34
CA ILE A 138 11.26 5.69 -4.67
C ILE A 138 11.14 5.77 -6.19
N THR A 139 10.35 4.87 -6.77
CA THR A 139 10.08 4.86 -8.21
C THR A 139 8.80 5.61 -8.51
N SER A 140 8.76 6.34 -9.63
CA SER A 140 7.57 7.07 -10.09
C SER A 140 6.37 6.13 -10.29
N GLY A 141 6.61 4.91 -10.78
CA GLY A 141 5.56 3.89 -10.91
C GLY A 141 4.94 3.49 -9.57
N ALA A 142 5.73 3.32 -8.52
CA ALA A 142 5.21 3.00 -7.19
C ALA A 142 4.42 4.17 -6.57
N MET A 143 4.87 5.41 -6.79
CA MET A 143 4.12 6.61 -6.35
C MET A 143 2.77 6.73 -7.06
N ALA A 144 2.74 6.52 -8.38
CA ALA A 144 1.50 6.57 -9.15
C ALA A 144 0.52 5.47 -8.72
N LEU A 145 1.04 4.27 -8.49
CA LEU A 145 0.24 3.13 -8.03
C LEU A 145 -0.34 3.39 -6.62
N SER A 146 0.47 3.88 -5.68
CA SER A 146 0.00 4.16 -4.31
C SER A 146 -1.02 5.29 -4.28
N PHE A 147 -0.81 6.35 -5.05
CA PHE A 147 -1.77 7.43 -5.21
C PHE A 147 -3.09 6.95 -5.81
N GLY A 148 -3.04 6.17 -6.90
CA GLY A 148 -4.22 5.58 -7.50
C GLY A 148 -4.99 4.70 -6.52
N PHE A 149 -4.27 3.90 -5.73
CA PHE A 149 -4.88 3.05 -4.72
C PHE A 149 -5.56 3.85 -3.60
N ALA A 150 -4.97 4.97 -3.16
CA ALA A 150 -5.58 5.88 -2.20
C ALA A 150 -6.87 6.51 -2.71
N VAL A 151 -6.89 6.96 -3.99
CA VAL A 151 -8.10 7.52 -4.63
C VAL A 151 -9.21 6.47 -4.72
N VAL A 152 -8.88 5.24 -5.12
CA VAL A 152 -9.85 4.13 -5.19
C VAL A 152 -10.45 3.84 -3.81
N VAL A 153 -9.63 3.80 -2.76
CA VAL A 153 -10.15 3.58 -1.41
C VAL A 153 -11.03 4.73 -0.93
N GLY A 154 -10.67 5.98 -1.24
CA GLY A 154 -11.51 7.15 -0.98
C GLY A 154 -12.89 7.06 -1.63
N LEU A 155 -12.90 6.71 -2.92
CA LEU A 155 -14.13 6.49 -3.67
C LEU A 155 -14.99 5.39 -3.03
N VAL A 156 -14.40 4.22 -2.75
CA VAL A 156 -15.13 3.08 -2.16
C VAL A 156 -15.68 3.43 -0.77
N ALA A 157 -14.89 4.10 0.06
CA ALA A 157 -15.31 4.55 1.39
C ALA A 157 -16.44 5.59 1.32
N GLY A 158 -16.48 6.41 0.27
CA GLY A 158 -17.49 7.44 0.04
C GLY A 158 -18.86 6.94 -0.45
N ILE A 159 -18.92 5.75 -1.07
CA ILE A 159 -20.16 5.23 -1.68
C ILE A 159 -21.27 5.08 -0.62
N PHE A 160 -20.97 4.43 0.51
CA PHE A 160 -21.97 4.19 1.56
C PHE A 160 -22.57 5.49 2.14
N PRO A 161 -21.76 6.47 2.60
CA PRO A 161 -22.30 7.74 3.10
C PRO A 161 -23.03 8.53 2.00
N ALA A 162 -22.54 8.50 0.76
CA ALA A 162 -23.21 9.16 -0.36
C ALA A 162 -24.61 8.57 -0.64
N VAL A 163 -24.75 7.24 -0.64
CA VAL A 163 -26.05 6.57 -0.77
C VAL A 163 -26.98 6.93 0.39
N LYS A 164 -26.45 6.96 1.62
CA LYS A 164 -27.23 7.30 2.82
C LYS A 164 -27.79 8.73 2.73
N ALA A 165 -26.96 9.71 2.34
CA ALA A 165 -27.41 11.10 2.16
C ALA A 165 -28.39 11.24 0.99
N ALA A 166 -28.13 10.58 -0.14
CA ALA A 166 -29.01 10.60 -1.32
C ALA A 166 -30.42 10.05 -1.03
N ARG A 167 -30.57 9.12 -0.09
CA ARG A 167 -31.85 8.52 0.31
C ARG A 167 -32.53 9.17 1.51
N MET A 168 -31.95 10.23 2.07
CA MET A 168 -32.52 10.95 3.22
C MET A 168 -33.86 11.63 2.87
N ASP A 169 -34.87 11.45 3.73
CA ASP A 169 -36.21 12.03 3.60
C ASP A 169 -36.20 13.51 4.01
N VAL A 170 -36.75 14.36 3.14
CA VAL A 170 -36.84 15.82 3.32
C VAL A 170 -37.63 16.17 4.59
N ILE A 171 -38.76 15.51 4.84
CA ILE A 171 -39.64 15.81 5.98
C ILE A 171 -38.91 15.47 7.29
N GLN A 172 -38.22 14.33 7.33
CA GLN A 172 -37.44 13.92 8.51
C GLN A 172 -36.27 14.86 8.76
N SER A 173 -35.58 15.30 7.69
CA SER A 173 -34.41 16.19 7.81
C SER A 173 -34.75 17.60 8.32
N LEU A 174 -35.97 18.09 8.09
CA LEU A 174 -36.43 19.40 8.56
C LEU A 174 -37.00 19.36 9.99
N ARG A 175 -37.37 18.17 10.47
CA ARG A 175 -37.85 17.92 11.84
C ARG A 175 -36.72 17.54 12.80
N TYR A 176 -35.49 17.48 12.30
CA TYR A 176 -34.31 17.17 13.08
C TYR A 176 -33.85 18.46 13.79
N ASP A 177 -33.89 18.45 15.12
CA ASP A 177 -33.35 19.52 15.99
C ASP A 177 -31.85 19.31 16.22
#